data_AF-A0A532AUZ1-F1
#
_entry.id   AF-A0A532AUZ1-F1
#
_cell.length_a   1.000
_cell.length_b   1.000
_cell.length_c   1.000
_cell.angle_alpha   90.00
_cell.angle_beta   90.00
_cell.angle_gamma   90.00
#
_symmetry.space_group_name_H-M   'P 1'
#
loop_
_entity.id
_entity.type
_entity.pdbx_description
1 polymer ?
#
loop_
_entity_poly.entity_id
_entity_poly.type
_entity_poly.pdbx_seq_one_letter_code
_entity_poly.pdbx_strand_id
1 'polypeptide(L)'
;MPPSIHPVDLILALREKHLTPAIVFLTSRRACDEAMQAFDHSHIFLPPPRQEAIAAVLDKVIAQYPSIAEHPLIPTVTRIGVAAHHAGHLPSWKIAVEELMRHGCLDAVFATTTLAAGVDFPARTVIITQSSIRKSRDFMDLTIGEVQQIAGRAGRRGKDLVGFAIVTPSPYIDLNVLTKLMVE
;
A
#
# COMPACT_ATOMS: atom_id res chain seq x y z
N MET A 1 -15.35 -8.26 -2.97
CA MET A 1 -15.51 -9.06 -1.75
C MET A 1 -14.53 -8.53 -0.74
N PRO A 2 -14.94 -8.33 0.53
CA PRO A 2 -14.06 -7.70 1.50
C PRO A 2 -12.82 -8.57 1.73
N PRO A 3 -11.64 -7.94 1.93
CA PRO A 3 -10.48 -8.67 2.42
C PRO A 3 -10.85 -9.41 3.72
N SER A 4 -10.28 -10.58 3.92
CA SER A 4 -10.48 -11.42 5.12
C SER A 4 -10.12 -10.70 6.43
N ILE A 5 -9.30 -9.65 6.35
CA ILE A 5 -9.02 -8.71 7.43
C ILE A 5 -9.46 -7.32 6.96
N HIS A 6 -10.28 -6.63 7.75
CA HIS A 6 -10.73 -5.29 7.42
C HIS A 6 -9.53 -4.31 7.30
N PRO A 7 -9.48 -3.40 6.31
CA PRO A 7 -8.32 -2.54 6.08
C PRO A 7 -7.90 -1.72 7.30
N VAL A 8 -8.89 -1.23 8.06
CA VAL A 8 -8.64 -0.46 9.29
C VAL A 8 -7.91 -1.30 10.34
N ASP A 9 -8.40 -2.52 10.59
CA ASP A 9 -7.83 -3.40 11.61
C ASP A 9 -6.43 -3.85 11.24
N LEU A 10 -6.19 -4.12 9.95
CA LEU A 10 -4.86 -4.44 9.43
C LEU A 10 -3.87 -3.31 9.71
N ILE A 11 -4.23 -2.06 9.39
CA ILE A 11 -3.33 -0.92 9.61
C ILE A 11 -3.09 -0.67 11.10
N LEU A 12 -4.11 -0.80 11.95
CA LEU A 12 -3.95 -0.69 13.40
C LEU A 12 -2.99 -1.76 13.95
N ALA A 13 -3.15 -3.02 13.54
CA ALA A 13 -2.26 -4.11 13.95
C ALA A 13 -0.81 -3.86 13.49
N LEU A 14 -0.61 -3.41 12.25
CA LEU A 14 0.73 -3.10 11.74
C LEU A 14 1.40 -1.95 12.50
N ARG A 15 0.64 -0.92 12.88
CA ARG A 15 1.12 0.18 13.72
C ARG A 15 1.55 -0.31 15.10
N GLU A 16 0.69 -1.08 15.76
CA GLU A 16 0.94 -1.62 17.10
C GLU A 16 2.20 -2.50 17.13
N LYS A 17 2.43 -3.28 16.07
CA LYS A 17 3.62 -4.16 15.96
C LYS A 17 4.86 -3.47 15.37
N HIS A 18 4.81 -2.16 15.12
CA HIS A 18 5.91 -1.40 14.51
C HIS A 18 6.35 -1.99 13.16
N LEU A 19 5.38 -2.36 12.32
CA LEU A 19 5.58 -2.94 10.99
C LEU A 19 5.31 -1.92 9.86
N THR A 20 5.08 -0.66 10.18
CA THR A 20 4.91 0.43 9.20
C THR A 20 6.26 1.07 8.81
N PRO A 21 6.38 1.67 7.61
CA PRO A 21 5.36 1.73 6.57
C PRO A 21 5.16 0.38 5.87
N ALA A 22 3.94 0.11 5.42
CA ALA A 22 3.59 -1.13 4.71
C ALA A 22 3.04 -0.88 3.30
N ILE A 23 3.31 -1.80 2.37
CA ILE A 23 2.61 -1.85 1.07
C ILE A 23 1.64 -3.02 1.09
N VAL A 24 0.36 -2.74 0.90
CA VAL A 24 -0.70 -3.76 0.84
C VAL A 24 -1.05 -3.99 -0.62
N PHE A 25 -0.67 -5.16 -1.15
CA PHE A 25 -0.93 -5.50 -2.54
C PHE A 25 -2.33 -6.11 -2.72
N LEU A 26 -3.12 -5.51 -3.61
CA LEU A 26 -4.52 -5.86 -3.90
C LEU A 26 -4.74 -6.21 -5.37
N THR A 27 -5.84 -6.92 -5.68
CA THR A 27 -6.16 -7.46 -7.02
C THR A 27 -6.39 -6.39 -8.08
N SER A 28 -6.90 -5.23 -7.66
CA SER A 28 -7.54 -4.29 -8.59
C SER A 28 -7.55 -2.86 -8.06
N ARG A 29 -7.73 -1.91 -8.98
CA ARG A 29 -7.92 -0.48 -8.67
C ARG A 29 -9.08 -0.29 -7.70
N ARG A 30 -10.23 -0.90 -8.03
CA ARG A 30 -11.43 -0.88 -7.20
C ARG A 30 -11.17 -1.39 -5.78
N ALA A 31 -10.38 -2.45 -5.61
CA ALA A 31 -10.05 -2.95 -4.27
C ALA A 31 -9.20 -1.94 -3.47
N CYS A 32 -8.33 -1.17 -4.13
CA CYS A 32 -7.57 -0.10 -3.47
C CYS A 32 -8.51 1.05 -3.05
N ASP A 33 -9.45 1.44 -3.92
CA ASP A 33 -10.45 2.46 -3.63
C ASP A 33 -11.36 2.04 -2.46
N GLU A 34 -11.87 0.80 -2.48
CA GLU A 34 -12.68 0.22 -1.40
C GLU A 34 -11.89 0.16 -0.08
N ALA A 35 -10.59 -0.14 -0.13
CA ALA A 35 -9.75 -0.12 1.05
C ALA A 35 -9.60 1.29 1.65
N MET A 36 -9.53 2.33 0.82
CA MET A 36 -9.51 3.73 1.27
C MET A 36 -10.86 4.14 1.88
N GLN A 37 -11.97 3.77 1.25
CA GLN A 37 -13.32 4.07 1.73
C GLN A 37 -13.61 3.49 3.11
N ALA A 38 -13.00 2.35 3.45
CA ALA A 38 -13.13 1.75 4.78
C ALA A 38 -12.69 2.70 5.92
N PHE A 39 -11.88 3.72 5.64
CA PHE A 39 -11.45 4.71 6.62
C PHE A 39 -12.41 5.89 6.79
N ASP A 40 -13.36 6.09 5.89
CA ASP A 40 -14.28 7.26 5.92
C ASP A 40 -15.14 7.26 7.19
N HIS A 41 -15.53 6.08 7.66
CA HIS A 41 -16.30 5.90 8.90
C HIS A 41 -15.43 5.54 10.11
N SER A 42 -14.11 5.56 9.98
CA SER A 42 -13.20 5.26 11.10
C SER A 42 -12.96 6.50 11.96
N HIS A 43 -12.97 6.33 13.28
CA HIS A 43 -12.61 7.38 14.26
C HIS A 43 -11.09 7.45 14.52
N ILE A 44 -10.29 7.05 13.54
CA ILE A 44 -8.83 7.06 13.64
C ILE A 44 -8.34 8.42 13.19
N PHE A 45 -7.33 8.94 13.90
CA PHE A 45 -6.66 10.18 13.57
C PHE A 45 -5.18 10.03 13.89
N LEU A 46 -4.33 10.53 12.99
CA LEU A 46 -2.93 10.74 13.32
C LEU A 46 -2.80 11.92 14.30
N PRO A 47 -1.74 11.96 15.12
CA PRO A 47 -1.42 13.14 15.92
C PRO A 47 -1.26 14.40 15.04
N PRO A 48 -1.64 15.60 15.52
CA PRO A 48 -1.56 16.84 14.74
C PRO A 48 -0.20 17.08 14.05
N PRO A 49 0.96 16.85 14.70
CA PRO A 49 2.26 17.02 14.04
C PRO A 49 2.46 16.13 12.81
N ARG A 50 1.88 14.93 12.80
CA ARG A 50 1.94 14.05 11.62
C ARG A 50 1.01 14.52 10.51
N GLN A 51 -0.16 15.05 10.85
CA GLN A 51 -1.09 15.63 9.87
C GLN A 51 -0.47 16.87 9.21
N GLU A 52 0.16 17.74 10.00
CA GLU A 52 0.90 18.91 9.52
C GLU A 52 2.06 18.52 8.60
N ALA A 53 2.82 17.47 8.94
CA ALA A 53 3.88 16.98 8.08
C ALA A 53 3.36 16.46 6.73
N ILE A 54 2.22 15.75 6.72
CA ILE A 54 1.56 15.29 5.48
C ILE A 54 1.10 16.51 4.65
N ALA A 55 0.43 17.47 5.28
CA ALA A 55 -0.06 18.67 4.62
C ALA A 55 1.11 19.46 3.98
N ALA A 56 2.21 19.66 4.70
CA ALA A 56 3.37 20.39 4.20
C ALA A 56 4.03 19.72 2.97
N VAL A 57 4.02 18.38 2.88
CA VAL A 57 4.49 17.67 1.69
C VAL A 57 3.49 17.83 0.55
N LEU A 58 2.18 17.65 0.82
CA LEU A 58 1.14 17.84 -0.18
C LEU A 58 1.14 19.25 -0.77
N ASP A 59 1.29 20.29 0.04
CA ASP A 59 1.32 21.69 -0.40
C ASP A 59 2.45 21.94 -1.40
N LYS A 60 3.64 21.38 -1.15
CA LYS A 60 4.78 21.47 -2.09
C LYS A 60 4.49 20.78 -3.41
N VAL A 61 3.89 19.59 -3.37
CA VAL A 61 3.54 18.84 -4.58
C VAL A 61 2.40 19.53 -5.34
N ILE A 62 1.40 20.08 -4.65
CA ILE A 62 0.28 20.85 -5.22
C ILE A 62 0.79 22.12 -5.90
N ALA A 63 1.76 22.83 -5.31
CA ALA A 63 2.36 24.00 -5.91
C ALA A 63 3.02 23.67 -7.27
N GLN A 64 3.58 22.48 -7.42
CA GLN A 64 4.15 22.00 -8.69
C GLN A 64 3.08 21.42 -9.63
N TYR A 65 2.05 20.79 -9.09
CA TYR A 65 0.98 20.13 -9.83
C TYR A 65 -0.40 20.58 -9.32
N PRO A 66 -0.89 21.76 -9.70
CA PRO A 66 -2.17 22.28 -9.21
C PRO A 66 -3.38 21.38 -9.49
N SER A 67 -3.27 20.47 -10.47
CA SER A 67 -4.31 19.50 -10.85
C SER A 67 -4.72 18.53 -9.73
N ILE A 68 -3.93 18.38 -8.66
CA ILE A 68 -4.26 17.51 -7.52
C ILE A 68 -4.75 18.27 -6.29
N ALA A 69 -4.89 19.60 -6.34
CA ALA A 69 -5.28 20.41 -5.18
C ALA A 69 -6.62 19.97 -4.56
N GLU A 70 -7.56 19.54 -5.41
CA GLU A 70 -8.89 19.07 -5.00
C GLU A 70 -9.00 17.53 -5.03
N HIS A 71 -7.88 16.80 -4.98
CA HIS A 71 -7.93 15.35 -5.06
C HIS A 71 -8.72 14.77 -3.87
N PRO A 72 -9.73 13.91 -4.11
CA PRO A 72 -10.71 13.52 -3.09
C PRO A 72 -10.10 12.72 -1.93
N LEU A 73 -8.92 12.13 -2.11
CA LEU A 73 -8.24 11.39 -1.05
C LEU A 73 -7.41 12.25 -0.10
N ILE A 74 -7.16 13.54 -0.40
CA ILE A 74 -6.35 14.41 0.47
C ILE A 74 -6.85 14.40 1.93
N PRO A 75 -8.15 14.59 2.22
CA PRO A 75 -8.64 14.59 3.61
C PRO A 75 -8.33 13.28 4.34
N THR A 76 -8.56 12.13 3.70
CA THR A 76 -8.31 10.82 4.31
C THR A 76 -6.81 10.54 4.46
N VAL A 77 -5.99 10.91 3.47
CA VAL A 77 -4.52 10.79 3.52
C VAL A 77 -3.95 11.63 4.66
N THR A 78 -4.34 12.89 4.79
CA THR A 78 -3.86 13.77 5.87
C THR A 78 -4.29 13.29 7.24
N ARG A 79 -5.55 12.87 7.37
CA ARG A 79 -6.14 12.41 8.63
C ARG A 79 -5.53 11.10 9.14
N ILE A 80 -5.29 10.15 8.24
CA ILE A 80 -4.94 8.77 8.60
C ILE A 80 -3.51 8.39 8.22
N GLY A 81 -2.88 9.04 7.24
CA GLY A 81 -1.56 8.66 6.72
C GLY A 81 -1.57 7.33 5.98
N VAL A 82 -2.65 7.03 5.25
CA VAL A 82 -2.72 5.91 4.30
C VAL A 82 -3.14 6.45 2.94
N ALA A 83 -2.66 5.82 1.86
CA ALA A 83 -2.99 6.24 0.50
C ALA A 83 -3.27 5.05 -0.43
N ALA A 84 -3.96 5.31 -1.55
CA ALA A 84 -4.07 4.38 -2.66
C ALA A 84 -3.11 4.76 -3.79
N HIS A 85 -2.52 3.75 -4.41
CA HIS A 85 -1.60 3.92 -5.54
C HIS A 85 -1.88 2.87 -6.62
N HIS A 86 -2.54 3.29 -7.70
CA HIS A 86 -2.80 2.44 -8.87
C HIS A 86 -2.84 3.25 -10.17
N ALA A 87 -2.79 2.58 -11.32
CA ALA A 87 -2.78 3.20 -12.65
C ALA A 87 -4.08 3.97 -13.03
N GLY A 88 -5.04 4.08 -12.12
CA GLY A 88 -6.27 4.87 -12.31
C GLY A 88 -6.15 6.29 -11.78
N HIS A 89 -5.18 6.56 -10.92
CA HIS A 89 -4.91 7.92 -10.44
C HIS A 89 -4.10 8.72 -11.45
N LEU A 90 -4.22 10.05 -11.35
CA LEU A 90 -3.41 10.99 -12.10
C LEU A 90 -1.91 10.72 -11.85
N PRO A 91 -1.04 10.90 -12.88
CA PRO A 91 0.40 10.80 -12.69
C PRO A 91 0.93 11.67 -11.54
N SER A 92 0.43 12.90 -11.42
CA SER A 92 0.78 13.83 -10.33
C SER A 92 0.37 13.33 -8.95
N TRP A 93 -0.76 12.63 -8.82
CA TRP A 93 -1.17 12.03 -7.54
C TRP A 93 -0.24 10.89 -7.13
N LYS A 94 0.17 10.05 -8.09
CA LYS A 94 1.14 8.98 -7.81
C LYS A 94 2.47 9.56 -7.30
N ILE A 95 2.95 10.65 -7.92
CA ILE A 95 4.14 11.40 -7.44
C ILE A 95 3.92 11.90 -6.00
N ALA A 96 2.74 12.42 -5.67
CA ALA A 96 2.43 12.87 -4.31
C ALA A 96 2.52 11.71 -3.29
N VAL A 97 1.98 10.54 -3.62
CA VAL A 97 2.05 9.35 -2.75
C VAL A 97 3.50 8.86 -2.61
N GLU A 98 4.28 8.86 -3.69
CA GLU A 98 5.70 8.52 -3.67
C GLU A 98 6.49 9.46 -2.76
N GLU A 99 6.23 10.77 -2.82
CA GLU A 99 6.91 11.71 -1.92
C GLU A 99 6.50 11.56 -0.46
N LEU A 100 5.21 11.37 -0.20
CA LEU A 100 4.73 11.12 1.16
C LEU A 100 5.36 9.86 1.76
N MET A 101 5.59 8.81 0.96
CA MET A 101 6.34 7.62 1.40
C MET A 101 7.81 7.95 1.68
N ARG A 102 8.48 8.67 0.77
CA ARG A 102 9.90 9.03 0.88
C ARG A 102 10.19 9.87 2.13
N HIS A 103 9.28 10.81 2.44
CA HIS A 103 9.32 11.64 3.64
C HIS A 103 8.86 10.93 4.93
N GLY A 104 8.41 9.67 4.85
CA GLY A 104 7.98 8.89 6.01
C GLY A 104 6.64 9.35 6.59
N CYS A 105 5.83 10.03 5.79
CA CYS A 105 4.53 10.56 6.19
C CYS A 105 3.45 9.47 6.24
N LEU A 106 3.51 8.48 5.35
CA LEU A 106 2.52 7.40 5.28
C LEU A 106 2.92 6.18 6.12
N ASP A 107 1.91 5.59 6.77
CA ASP A 107 2.00 4.30 7.45
C ASP A 107 1.70 3.13 6.52
N ALA A 108 0.90 3.36 5.48
CA ALA A 108 0.67 2.33 4.46
C ALA A 108 0.23 2.89 3.10
N VAL A 109 0.45 2.10 2.06
CA VAL A 109 -0.08 2.30 0.72
C VAL A 109 -0.81 1.05 0.24
N PHE A 110 -2.05 1.21 -0.21
CA PHE A 110 -2.80 0.18 -0.93
C PHE A 110 -2.46 0.27 -2.42
N ALA A 111 -1.83 -0.77 -2.96
CA ALA A 111 -1.36 -0.77 -4.33
C ALA A 111 -1.83 -2.02 -5.09
N THR A 112 -2.02 -1.89 -6.41
CA THR A 112 -2.30 -3.07 -7.24
C THR A 112 -1.06 -3.94 -7.39
N THR A 113 -1.22 -5.27 -7.39
CA THR A 113 -0.10 -6.23 -7.54
C THR A 113 0.74 -5.99 -8.78
N THR A 114 0.13 -5.59 -9.90
CA THR A 114 0.84 -5.27 -11.16
C THR A 114 1.79 -4.09 -11.06
N LEU A 115 1.70 -3.29 -10.00
CA LEU A 115 2.62 -2.19 -9.73
C LEU A 115 3.84 -2.58 -8.92
N ALA A 116 3.96 -3.83 -8.44
CA ALA A 116 5.14 -4.26 -7.68
C ALA A 116 6.46 -3.98 -8.43
N ALA A 117 6.45 -4.09 -9.77
CA ALA A 117 7.58 -3.72 -10.62
C ALA A 117 7.80 -2.19 -10.76
N GLY A 118 6.75 -1.38 -10.65
CA GLY A 118 6.76 0.06 -10.97
C GLY A 118 6.70 1.03 -9.78
N VAL A 119 6.58 0.54 -8.55
CA VAL A 119 6.66 1.39 -7.34
C VAL A 119 8.14 1.70 -7.04
N ASP A 120 8.49 2.98 -6.92
CA ASP A 120 9.88 3.44 -6.67
C ASP A 120 10.20 3.71 -5.19
N PHE A 121 9.39 3.18 -4.27
CA PHE A 121 9.65 3.29 -2.83
C PHE A 121 9.65 1.93 -2.14
N PRO A 122 10.65 1.64 -1.27
CA PRO A 122 10.62 0.49 -0.39
C PRO A 122 9.75 0.75 0.85
N ALA A 123 9.28 -0.31 1.47
CA ALA A 123 8.53 -0.27 2.73
C ALA A 123 9.16 -1.24 3.74
N ARG A 124 8.86 -1.07 5.03
CA ARG A 124 9.34 -2.02 6.04
C ARG A 124 8.69 -3.39 5.84
N THR A 125 7.42 -3.37 5.48
CA THR A 125 6.59 -4.56 5.33
C THR A 125 5.84 -4.55 4.00
N VAL A 126 5.65 -5.73 3.41
CA VAL A 126 4.70 -5.94 2.32
C VAL A 126 3.66 -6.96 2.73
N ILE A 127 2.42 -6.74 2.30
CA ILE A 127 1.29 -7.61 2.59
C ILE A 127 0.78 -8.22 1.29
N ILE A 128 0.79 -9.55 1.23
CA ILE A 128 0.27 -10.36 0.14
C ILE A 128 -1.12 -10.85 0.54
N THR A 129 -2.14 -10.41 -0.19
CA THR A 129 -3.55 -10.69 0.15
C THR A 129 -4.17 -11.84 -0.65
N GLN A 130 -3.43 -12.39 -1.61
CA GLN A 130 -3.90 -13.35 -2.61
C GLN A 130 -2.73 -14.07 -3.27
N SER A 131 -2.92 -15.31 -3.71
CA SER A 131 -1.94 -16.07 -4.50
C SER A 131 -2.20 -16.03 -6.01
N SER A 132 -3.30 -15.44 -6.45
CA SER A 132 -3.67 -15.31 -7.86
C SER A 132 -4.12 -13.89 -8.20
N ILE A 133 -3.87 -13.47 -9.44
CA ILE A 133 -4.27 -12.16 -9.97
C ILE A 133 -5.01 -12.33 -11.30
N ARG A 134 -5.89 -11.37 -11.60
CA ARG A 134 -6.60 -11.36 -12.88
C ARG A 134 -5.67 -10.88 -14.00
N LYS A 135 -5.38 -11.75 -14.96
CA LYS A 135 -4.58 -11.47 -16.16
C LYS A 135 -5.46 -11.67 -17.39
N SER A 136 -5.58 -10.65 -18.23
CA SER A 136 -6.50 -10.62 -19.39
C SER A 136 -7.95 -10.93 -19.00
N ARG A 137 -8.38 -12.19 -19.09
CA ARG A 137 -9.74 -12.64 -18.76
C ARG A 137 -9.81 -13.69 -17.65
N ASP A 138 -8.69 -14.24 -17.23
CA ASP A 138 -8.63 -15.35 -16.26
C ASP A 138 -7.89 -14.95 -14.98
N PHE A 139 -8.18 -15.65 -13.89
CA PHE A 139 -7.35 -15.61 -12.70
C PHE A 139 -6.20 -16.60 -12.89
N MET A 140 -4.98 -16.09 -12.78
CA MET A 140 -3.76 -16.88 -12.86
C MET A 140 -2.99 -16.73 -11.57
N ASP A 141 -2.36 -17.82 -11.14
CA ASP A 141 -1.45 -17.78 -10.01
C ASP A 141 -0.32 -16.77 -10.22
N LEU A 142 0.14 -16.20 -9.11
CA LEU A 142 1.35 -15.41 -9.09
C LEU A 142 2.53 -16.31 -9.47
N THR A 143 3.32 -15.84 -10.41
CA THR A 143 4.60 -16.45 -10.74
C THR A 143 5.61 -16.18 -9.63
N ILE A 144 6.63 -17.03 -9.53
CA ILE A 144 7.76 -16.85 -8.59
C ILE A 144 8.35 -15.44 -8.73
N GLY A 145 8.57 -14.97 -9.97
CA GLY A 145 9.10 -13.64 -10.24
C GLY A 145 8.18 -12.51 -9.73
N GLU A 146 6.86 -12.65 -9.85
CA GLU A 146 5.91 -11.66 -9.32
C GLU A 146 5.93 -11.62 -7.79
N VAL A 147 6.03 -12.78 -7.13
CA VAL A 147 6.13 -12.80 -5.67
C VAL A 147 7.48 -12.25 -5.21
N GLN A 148 8.59 -12.53 -5.91
CA GLN A 148 9.89 -11.92 -5.64
C GLN A 148 9.88 -10.40 -5.83
N GLN A 149 9.19 -9.88 -6.85
CA GLN A 149 9.03 -8.44 -7.05
C GLN A 149 8.25 -7.79 -5.90
N ILE A 150 7.22 -8.44 -5.39
CA ILE A 150 6.45 -7.99 -4.22
C ILE A 150 7.34 -8.02 -2.97
N ALA A 151 7.92 -9.19 -2.66
CA ALA A 151 8.75 -9.41 -1.48
C ALA A 151 9.97 -8.49 -1.45
N GLY A 152 10.58 -8.23 -2.61
CA GLY A 152 11.73 -7.33 -2.76
C GLY A 152 11.46 -5.86 -2.43
N ARG A 153 10.19 -5.46 -2.21
CA ARG A 153 9.85 -4.13 -1.69
C ARG A 153 9.88 -4.05 -0.16
N ALA A 154 10.00 -5.18 0.53
CA ALA A 154 10.15 -5.22 1.98
C ALA A 154 11.60 -4.95 2.40
N GLY A 155 11.76 -4.16 3.46
CA GLY A 155 13.05 -3.72 3.98
C GLY A 155 13.55 -2.45 3.27
N ARG A 156 13.79 -1.40 4.04
CA ARG A 156 14.36 -0.14 3.55
C ARG A 156 15.86 -0.13 3.83
N ARG A 157 16.66 -0.01 2.77
CA ARG A 157 18.14 0.06 2.85
C ARG A 157 18.56 1.15 3.84
N GLY A 158 19.42 0.80 4.79
CA GLY A 158 19.93 1.72 5.82
C GLY A 158 18.93 2.13 6.90
N LYS A 159 17.68 1.64 6.88
CA LYS A 159 16.65 1.94 7.91
C LYS A 159 16.15 0.68 8.63
N ASP A 160 16.01 -0.44 7.92
CA ASP A 160 15.53 -1.69 8.50
C ASP A 160 16.63 -2.77 8.48
N LEU A 161 16.77 -3.53 9.57
CA LEU A 161 17.67 -4.70 9.64
C LEU A 161 17.13 -5.88 8.82
N VAL A 162 15.81 -6.03 8.81
CA VAL A 162 15.08 -7.07 8.08
C VAL A 162 13.81 -6.47 7.48
N GLY A 163 13.40 -6.98 6.31
CA GLY A 163 12.10 -6.71 5.71
C GLY A 163 11.10 -7.82 6.05
N PHE A 164 9.82 -7.47 6.11
CA PHE A 164 8.75 -8.43 6.39
C PHE A 164 7.86 -8.63 5.16
N ALA A 165 7.72 -9.88 4.70
CA ALA A 165 6.69 -10.27 3.74
C ALA A 165 5.63 -11.08 4.48
N ILE A 166 4.42 -10.53 4.58
CA ILE A 166 3.32 -11.13 5.35
C ILE A 166 2.23 -11.56 4.38
N VAL A 167 1.75 -12.79 4.56
CA VAL A 167 0.64 -13.36 3.80
C VAL A 167 -0.60 -13.36 4.70
N THR A 168 -1.68 -12.68 4.30
CA THR A 168 -2.91 -12.64 5.12
C THR A 168 -3.77 -13.87 4.85
N PRO A 169 -4.33 -14.55 5.85
CA PRO A 169 -5.20 -15.72 5.64
C PRO A 169 -6.37 -15.34 4.73
N SER A 170 -6.59 -16.07 3.65
CA SER A 170 -7.65 -15.77 2.67
C SER A 170 -8.02 -17.06 1.92
N PRO A 171 -9.31 -17.28 1.57
CA PRO A 171 -9.70 -18.41 0.74
C PRO A 171 -9.07 -18.36 -0.66
N TYR A 172 -8.49 -17.23 -1.04
CA TYR A 172 -7.79 -17.00 -2.30
C TYR A 172 -6.27 -17.11 -2.19
N ILE A 173 -5.78 -17.73 -1.11
CA ILE A 173 -4.36 -18.02 -0.93
C ILE A 173 -4.14 -19.53 -0.94
N ASP A 174 -3.48 -19.99 -1.98
CA ASP A 174 -2.78 -21.26 -1.99
C ASP A 174 -1.34 -21.03 -1.51
N LEU A 175 -1.03 -21.54 -0.32
CA LEU A 175 0.31 -21.45 0.24
C LEU A 175 1.33 -22.20 -0.62
N ASN A 176 0.96 -23.25 -1.35
CA ASN A 176 1.90 -23.98 -2.21
C ASN A 176 2.39 -23.12 -3.38
N VAL A 177 1.58 -22.15 -3.83
CA VAL A 177 2.01 -21.17 -4.84
C VAL A 177 3.05 -20.23 -4.25
N LEU A 178 2.86 -19.79 -3.00
CA LEU A 178 3.72 -18.83 -2.33
C LEU A 178 4.99 -19.45 -1.72
N THR A 179 4.93 -20.70 -1.24
CA THR A 179 6.06 -21.38 -0.58
C THR A 179 7.07 -21.99 -1.56
N LYS A 180 6.74 -22.07 -2.86
CA LYS A 180 7.72 -22.43 -3.92
C LYS A 180 8.99 -21.57 -3.87
N LEU A 181 8.91 -20.37 -3.29
CA LEU A 181 10.03 -19.46 -3.04
C LEU A 181 11.00 -19.88 -1.94
N MET A 182 10.59 -20.78 -1.04
CA MET A 182 11.33 -21.12 0.18
C MET A 182 12.19 -22.39 0.04
N VAL A 183 12.17 -23.03 -1.13
CA VAL A 183 12.78 -24.35 -1.38
C VAL A 183 13.95 -24.28 -2.38
N GLU A 184 14.25 -23.11 -2.94
CA GLU A 184 15.45 -22.83 -3.76
C GLU A 184 16.36 -21.82 -3.04
#